data_AF-A0A6N2KBQ7-F1
#
_entry.id   AF-A0A6N2KBQ7-F1
#
_cell.length_a   1.000
_cell.length_b   1.000
_cell.length_c   1.000
_cell.angle_alpha   90.00
_cell.angle_beta   90.00
_cell.angle_gamma   90.00
#
_symmetry.space_group_name_H-M   'P 1'
#
loop_
_entity.id
_entity.type
_entity.pdbx_description
1 polymer ?
#
loop_
_entity_poly.entity_id
_entity_poly.type
_entity_poly.pdbx_seq_one_letter_code
_entity_poly.pdbx_strand_id
1 'polypeptide(L)'
;MDIFYMLHIIFSYRPGRGDLVDDKWAIAKSFLIGILSVLPLPQVIGAFWYLFSIERQTNCWRQACGTQDTCRREYLFCDGAGGAGNLSFLDNRCPIRTPNETVFNFGIFLDALQSGVVLSSTGFSDKFFYCFWWGMRNLSSFGQNLKTSTMLETCFAVFISISGLVLLAVVTNTLQMQKQLRAVLQLRPEGIR
;
A
#
# COMPACT_ATOMS: atom_id res chain seq x y z
N MET A 1 -3.70 -13.39 -13.89
CA MET A 1 -3.30 -14.25 -12.75
C MET A 1 -3.86 -13.58 -11.53
N ASP A 2 -5.16 -13.72 -11.39
CA ASP A 2 -6.01 -12.75 -10.73
C ASP A 2 -6.07 -13.01 -9.23
N ILE A 3 -6.19 -11.94 -8.44
CA ILE A 3 -6.47 -12.02 -7.00
C ILE A 3 -7.68 -12.93 -6.71
N PHE A 4 -8.65 -12.99 -7.64
CA PHE A 4 -9.76 -13.94 -7.60
C PHE A 4 -9.32 -15.40 -7.71
N TYR A 5 -8.29 -15.72 -8.48
CA TYR A 5 -7.74 -17.07 -8.60
C TYR A 5 -7.03 -17.50 -7.31
N MET A 6 -6.28 -16.58 -6.69
CA MET A 6 -5.64 -16.83 -5.39
C MET A 6 -6.66 -16.91 -4.24
N LEU A 7 -7.65 -16.01 -4.23
CA LEU A 7 -8.78 -16.09 -3.28
C LEU A 7 -9.57 -17.37 -3.47
N HIS A 8 -9.80 -17.82 -4.71
CA HIS A 8 -10.48 -19.07 -5.01
C HIS A 8 -9.65 -20.29 -4.58
N ILE A 9 -8.31 -20.25 -4.66
CA ILE A 9 -7.43 -21.29 -4.12
C ILE A 9 -7.49 -21.32 -2.58
N ILE A 10 -7.50 -20.14 -1.93
CA ILE A 10 -7.58 -20.02 -0.48
C ILE A 10 -8.96 -20.45 0.05
N PHE A 11 -10.06 -20.08 -0.62
CA PHE A 11 -11.43 -20.47 -0.25
C PHE A 11 -11.79 -21.91 -0.69
N SER A 12 -11.22 -22.41 -1.79
CA SER A 12 -11.36 -23.81 -2.21
C SER A 12 -10.54 -24.76 -1.36
N TYR A 13 -9.56 -24.26 -0.59
CA TYR A 13 -8.97 -25.01 0.52
C TYR A 13 -9.98 -25.06 1.68
N ARG A 14 -11.13 -25.65 1.43
CA ARG A 14 -12.06 -26.15 2.44
C ARG A 14 -11.44 -27.48 2.90
N PRO A 15 -10.97 -27.62 4.15
CA PRO A 15 -10.49 -28.91 4.64
C PRO A 15 -11.71 -29.79 4.90
N GLY A 16 -12.31 -30.27 3.82
CA GLY A 16 -13.46 -31.15 3.78
C GLY A 16 -13.06 -32.61 3.63
N ARG A 17 -11.97 -33.05 4.28
CA ARG A 17 -11.73 -34.47 4.61
C ARG A 17 -10.47 -34.64 5.47
N GLY A 18 -10.68 -34.79 6.78
CA GLY A 18 -10.31 -36.02 7.49
C GLY A 18 -8.88 -36.53 7.53
N ASP A 19 -7.85 -35.87 7.00
CA ASP A 19 -6.47 -36.19 7.36
C ASP A 19 -6.00 -35.22 8.44
N LEU A 20 -5.85 -35.72 9.67
CA LEU A 20 -5.02 -35.09 10.68
C LEU A 20 -3.62 -35.00 10.06
N VAL A 21 -3.27 -33.83 9.51
CA VAL A 21 -1.88 -33.53 9.18
C VAL A 21 -1.15 -33.40 10.53
N ASP A 22 -0.62 -34.52 11.00
CA ASP A 22 0.19 -34.59 12.23
C ASP A 22 1.60 -34.01 12.05
N ASP A 23 1.96 -33.67 10.81
CA ASP A 23 3.23 -33.03 10.51
C ASP A 23 3.18 -31.54 10.83
N LYS A 24 3.76 -31.19 11.99
CA LYS A 24 4.14 -29.81 12.36
C LYS A 24 4.84 -29.10 11.19
N TRP A 25 5.62 -29.85 10.39
CA TRP A 25 6.28 -29.35 9.19
C TRP A 25 5.29 -28.96 8.09
N ALA A 26 4.35 -29.84 7.71
CA ALA A 26 3.38 -29.54 6.65
C ALA A 26 2.53 -28.30 6.98
N ILE A 27 2.20 -28.11 8.26
CA ILE A 27 1.49 -26.93 8.76
C ILE A 27 2.37 -25.67 8.70
N ALA A 28 3.62 -25.77 9.15
CA ALA A 28 4.58 -24.66 9.05
C ALA A 28 4.84 -24.26 7.59
N LYS A 29 4.92 -25.22 6.67
CA LYS A 29 5.10 -24.98 5.24
C LYS A 29 3.90 -24.26 4.63
N SER A 30 2.68 -24.71 4.94
CA SER A 30 1.45 -24.04 4.49
C SER A 30 1.36 -22.60 5.01
N PHE A 31 1.75 -22.38 6.26
CA PHE A 31 1.79 -21.05 6.86
C PHE A 31 2.81 -20.13 6.19
N LEU A 32 4.02 -20.64 5.94
CA LEU A 32 5.10 -19.91 5.30
C LEU A 32 4.75 -19.53 3.85
N ILE A 33 4.09 -20.43 3.12
CA ILE A 33 3.55 -20.15 1.78
C ILE A 33 2.47 -19.06 1.84
N GLY A 34 1.56 -19.13 2.83
CA GLY A 34 0.52 -18.13 3.03
C GLY A 34 1.07 -16.73 3.31
N ILE A 35 2.08 -16.61 4.18
CA ILE A 35 2.76 -15.33 4.44
C ILE A 35 3.47 -14.84 3.18
N LEU A 36 4.25 -15.71 2.53
CA LEU A 36 5.03 -15.35 1.35
C LEU A 36 4.15 -14.87 0.20
N SER A 37 2.94 -15.43 0.05
CA SER A 37 1.95 -14.99 -0.93
C SER A 37 1.41 -13.57 -0.67
N VAL A 38 1.46 -13.08 0.57
CA VAL A 38 0.87 -11.81 1.00
C VAL A 38 1.91 -10.69 1.10
N LEU A 39 3.19 -11.02 1.29
CA LEU A 39 4.31 -10.08 1.34
C LEU A 39 4.39 -9.06 0.18
N PRO A 40 4.02 -9.37 -1.09
CA PRO A 40 4.07 -8.38 -2.15
C PRO A 40 2.94 -7.33 -2.09
N LEU A 41 1.83 -7.58 -1.38
CA LEU A 41 0.67 -6.69 -1.39
C LEU A 41 0.96 -5.28 -0.84
N PRO A 42 1.63 -5.10 0.32
CA PRO A 42 2.01 -3.77 0.79
C PRO A 42 3.00 -3.06 -0.14
N GLN A 43 3.87 -3.81 -0.82
CA GLN A 43 4.86 -3.26 -1.75
C GLN A 43 4.18 -2.69 -3.01
N VAL A 44 3.21 -3.44 -3.55
CA VAL A 44 2.42 -3.01 -4.71
C VAL A 44 1.60 -1.76 -4.36
N ILE A 45 0.91 -1.76 -3.22
CA ILE A 45 0.13 -0.60 -2.76
C ILE A 45 1.03 0.61 -2.50
N GLY A 46 2.18 0.42 -1.87
CA GLY A 46 3.15 1.49 -1.64
C GLY A 46 3.72 2.07 -2.94
N ALA A 47 3.99 1.23 -3.94
CA ALA A 47 4.47 1.68 -5.25
C ALA A 47 3.42 2.49 -6.02
N PHE A 48 2.16 2.02 -6.04
CA PHE A 48 1.06 2.78 -6.63
C PHE A 48 0.83 4.10 -5.90
N TRP A 49 0.90 4.10 -4.57
CA TRP A 49 0.80 5.31 -3.77
C TRP A 49 1.91 6.32 -4.10
N TYR A 50 3.15 5.85 -4.25
CA TYR A 50 4.28 6.69 -4.69
C TYR A 50 4.06 7.27 -6.09
N LEU A 51 3.70 6.44 -7.08
CA LEU A 51 3.48 6.90 -8.45
C LEU A 51 2.34 7.92 -8.54
N PHE A 52 1.21 7.65 -7.88
CA PHE A 52 0.08 8.58 -7.86
C PHE A 52 0.40 9.87 -7.11
N SER A 53 1.27 9.84 -6.10
CA SER A 53 1.72 11.07 -5.44
C SER A 53 2.48 12.00 -6.39
N ILE A 54 3.36 11.44 -7.24
CA ILE A 54 4.09 12.19 -8.28
C ILE A 54 3.12 12.72 -9.33
N GLU A 55 2.19 11.89 -9.80
CA GLU A 55 1.20 12.30 -10.79
C GLU A 55 0.33 13.45 -10.27
N ARG A 56 -0.10 13.37 -9.01
CA ARG A 56 -0.90 14.41 -8.36
C ARG A 56 -0.13 15.72 -8.24
N GLN A 57 1.13 15.65 -7.81
CA GLN A 57 2.01 16.82 -7.75
C GLN A 57 2.24 17.43 -9.14
N THR A 58 2.49 16.59 -10.13
CA THR A 58 2.68 17.00 -11.53
C THR A 58 1.44 17.68 -12.11
N ASN A 59 0.25 17.18 -11.79
CA ASN A 59 -1.01 17.78 -12.21
C ASN A 59 -1.22 19.15 -11.58
N CYS A 60 -0.91 19.31 -10.29
CA CYS A 60 -0.92 20.63 -9.63
C CYS A 60 0.05 21.59 -10.34
N TRP A 61 1.26 21.13 -10.63
CA TRP A 61 2.26 21.93 -11.33
C TRP A 61 1.84 22.34 -12.74
N ARG A 62 1.24 21.42 -13.50
CA ARG A 62 0.69 21.72 -14.83
C ARG A 62 -0.44 22.75 -14.75
N GLN A 63 -1.30 22.67 -13.75
CA GLN A 63 -2.38 23.63 -13.54
C GLN A 63 -1.84 25.02 -13.17
N ALA A 64 -0.86 25.10 -12.27
CA ALA A 64 -0.20 26.35 -11.91
C ALA A 64 0.51 26.99 -13.12
N CYS A 65 1.22 26.18 -13.90
CA CYS A 65 1.91 26.60 -15.12
C CYS A 65 0.94 27.10 -16.19
N GLY A 66 -0.22 26.47 -16.35
CA GLY A 66 -1.26 26.92 -17.29
C GLY A 66 -1.87 28.29 -16.96
N THR A 67 -1.68 28.79 -15.74
CA THR A 67 -2.14 30.14 -15.33
C THR A 67 -1.10 31.23 -15.52
N GLN A 68 0.12 30.91 -15.95
CA GLN A 68 1.21 31.87 -16.08
C GLN A 68 1.80 31.84 -17.50
N ASP A 69 1.70 32.95 -18.22
CA ASP A 69 2.12 33.04 -19.64
C ASP A 69 3.61 32.79 -19.88
N THR A 70 4.44 32.98 -18.84
CA THR A 70 5.89 32.74 -18.89
C THR A 70 6.29 31.29 -18.61
N CYS A 71 5.35 30.43 -18.20
CA CYS A 71 5.64 29.04 -17.87
C CYS A 71 5.45 28.11 -19.09
N ARG A 72 6.55 27.55 -19.61
CA ARG A 72 6.49 26.44 -20.58
C ARG A 72 6.59 25.11 -19.86
N ARG A 73 5.69 24.19 -20.20
CA ARG A 73 5.65 22.82 -19.65
C ARG A 73 6.96 22.04 -19.89
N GLU A 74 7.71 22.41 -20.93
CA GLU A 74 9.01 21.85 -21.30
C GLU A 74 10.09 22.13 -20.24
N TYR A 75 9.99 23.24 -19.49
CA TYR A 75 10.93 23.59 -18.42
C TYR A 75 10.53 23.04 -17.04
N LEU A 76 9.38 22.36 -16.95
CA LEU A 76 8.89 21.77 -15.69
C LEU A 76 9.61 20.46 -15.34
N PHE A 77 10.22 19.82 -16.34
CA PHE A 77 10.93 18.55 -16.20
C PHE A 77 12.39 18.72 -16.65
N CYS A 78 13.29 17.93 -16.07
CA CYS A 78 14.74 17.99 -16.30
C CYS A 78 15.19 17.49 -17.69
N ASP A 79 14.40 17.77 -18.74
CA ASP A 79 14.68 17.42 -20.14
C ASP A 79 14.78 18.69 -21.04
N GLY A 80 14.44 19.86 -20.50
CA GLY A 80 14.51 21.14 -21.24
C GLY A 80 15.89 21.80 -21.16
N ALA A 81 16.58 21.92 -22.30
CA ALA A 81 17.88 22.59 -22.47
C ALA A 81 17.85 24.14 -22.32
N GLY A 82 16.98 24.69 -21.48
CA GLY A 82 16.85 26.13 -21.27
C GLY A 82 16.51 26.42 -19.82
N GLY A 83 17.26 27.35 -19.22
CA GLY A 83 17.24 27.64 -17.79
C GLY A 83 15.85 27.60 -17.18
N ALA A 84 15.70 26.74 -16.17
CA ALA A 84 14.56 26.75 -15.28
C ALA A 84 14.30 28.20 -14.84
N GLY A 85 13.26 28.82 -15.41
CA GLY A 85 12.77 30.12 -14.95
C GLY A 85 12.44 30.03 -13.45
N ASN A 86 12.11 31.15 -12.81
CA ASN A 86 11.84 31.16 -11.38
C ASN A 86 10.59 30.32 -11.03
N LEU A 87 10.74 29.01 -10.79
CA LEU A 87 9.67 28.05 -10.44
C LEU A 87 9.19 28.21 -8.98
N SER A 88 9.66 29.21 -8.24
CA SER A 88 9.19 29.48 -6.87
C SER A 88 7.66 29.71 -6.79
N PHE A 89 7.03 30.14 -7.90
CA PHE A 89 5.58 30.31 -7.95
C PHE A 89 4.81 28.99 -7.77
N LEU A 90 5.43 27.84 -8.10
CA LEU A 90 4.81 26.52 -7.92
C LEU A 90 4.65 26.16 -6.45
N ASP A 91 5.56 26.59 -5.58
CA ASP A 91 5.45 26.34 -4.14
C ASP A 91 4.26 27.10 -3.54
N ASN A 92 3.95 28.29 -4.05
CA ASN A 92 2.77 29.07 -3.65
C ASN A 92 1.45 28.46 -4.14
N ARG A 93 1.44 27.88 -5.35
CA ARG A 93 0.23 27.31 -5.98
C ARG A 93 0.01 25.85 -5.62
N CYS A 94 1.07 25.14 -5.23
CA CYS A 94 1.07 23.75 -4.84
C CYS A 94 1.80 23.59 -3.49
N PRO A 95 1.24 24.14 -2.39
CA PRO A 95 1.94 24.18 -1.12
C PRO A 95 1.96 22.79 -0.47
N ILE A 96 3.15 22.19 -0.40
CA ILE A 96 3.37 20.89 0.24
C ILE A 96 3.70 21.06 1.73
N ARG A 97 4.53 22.06 2.07
CA ARG A 97 5.01 22.31 3.44
C ARG A 97 3.93 22.89 4.35
N THR A 98 3.14 23.83 3.84
CA THR A 98 2.00 24.45 4.53
C THR A 98 0.72 24.14 3.77
N PRO A 99 0.18 22.93 3.91
CA PRO A 99 -0.95 22.47 3.11
C PRO A 99 -2.14 23.41 3.31
N ASN A 100 -2.58 24.04 2.23
CA ASN A 100 -3.76 24.86 2.21
C ASN A 100 -4.83 24.18 1.35
N GLU A 101 -5.78 23.51 2.00
CA GLU A 101 -6.85 22.74 1.35
C GLU A 101 -7.72 23.63 0.43
N THR A 102 -7.71 24.96 0.60
CA THR A 102 -8.43 25.92 -0.26
C THR A 102 -7.75 26.19 -1.60
N VAL A 103 -6.44 25.96 -1.70
CA VAL A 103 -5.66 26.20 -2.92
C VAL A 103 -5.51 24.91 -3.72
N PHE A 104 -5.06 23.84 -3.07
CA PHE A 104 -4.98 22.51 -3.69
C PHE A 104 -4.99 21.41 -2.63
N ASN A 105 -5.86 20.42 -2.79
CA ASN A 105 -5.95 19.29 -1.87
C ASN A 105 -5.25 18.05 -2.46
N PHE A 106 -4.17 17.64 -1.79
CA PHE A 106 -3.38 16.44 -2.11
C PHE A 106 -3.91 15.17 -1.46
N GLY A 107 -4.83 15.28 -0.50
CA GLY A 107 -5.49 14.15 0.17
C GLY A 107 -4.52 13.11 0.73
N ILE A 108 -4.76 11.85 0.36
CA ILE A 108 -3.99 10.68 0.81
C ILE A 108 -2.51 10.70 0.40
N PHE A 109 -2.13 11.54 -0.55
CA PHE A 109 -0.76 11.64 -1.07
C PHE A 109 0.07 12.72 -0.37
N LEU A 110 -0.56 13.57 0.46
CA LEU A 110 0.12 14.67 1.15
C LEU A 110 1.28 14.17 2.03
N ASP A 111 1.09 13.04 2.71
CA ASP A 111 2.08 12.41 3.58
C ASP A 111 3.35 11.97 2.80
N ALA A 112 3.20 11.49 1.56
CA ALA A 112 4.33 11.14 0.67
C ALA A 112 5.13 12.39 0.25
N LEU A 113 4.43 13.50 0.03
CA LEU A 113 5.03 14.75 -0.43
C LEU A 113 5.76 15.47 0.72
N GLN A 114 5.16 15.46 1.92
CA GLN A 114 5.73 16.09 3.12
C GLN A 114 6.91 15.34 3.69
N SER A 115 6.89 14.01 3.63
CA SER A 115 8.03 13.19 4.06
C SER A 115 9.28 13.39 3.21
N GLY A 116 9.16 14.11 2.08
CA GLY A 116 10.28 14.35 1.18
C GLY A 116 10.72 13.10 0.42
N VAL A 117 10.02 11.97 0.55
CA VAL A 117 10.34 10.73 -0.18
C VAL A 117 10.21 10.90 -1.69
N VAL A 118 9.31 11.80 -2.11
CA VAL A 118 9.08 12.15 -3.51
C VAL A 118 10.06 13.21 -4.01
N LEU A 119 10.29 14.27 -3.23
CA LEU A 119 11.08 15.44 -3.67
C LEU A 119 12.57 15.37 -3.34
N SER A 120 12.96 14.63 -2.31
CA SER A 120 14.36 14.55 -1.87
C SER A 120 15.10 13.44 -2.62
N SER A 121 16.38 13.69 -2.86
CA SER A 121 17.34 12.68 -3.35
C SER A 121 17.71 11.68 -2.26
N THR A 122 16.72 11.04 -1.64
CA THR A 122 16.94 9.95 -0.68
C THR A 122 17.31 8.67 -1.43
N GLY A 123 18.06 7.78 -0.76
CA GLY A 123 18.44 6.50 -1.33
C GLY A 123 17.21 5.65 -1.68
N PHE A 124 17.33 4.78 -2.69
CA PHE A 124 16.24 3.91 -3.11
C PHE A 124 15.64 3.10 -1.95
N SER A 125 16.49 2.62 -1.03
CA SER A 125 16.07 1.86 0.15
C SER A 125 15.13 2.64 1.06
N ASP A 126 15.39 3.93 1.30
CA ASP A 126 14.54 4.76 2.17
C ASP A 126 13.15 4.94 1.54
N LYS A 127 13.11 5.15 0.22
CA LYS A 127 11.85 5.24 -0.53
C LYS A 127 11.09 3.92 -0.45
N PHE A 128 11.79 2.80 -0.65
CA PHE A 128 11.21 1.46 -0.60
C PHE A 128 10.60 1.14 0.78
N PHE A 129 11.38 1.30 1.85
CA PHE A 129 10.92 1.00 3.21
C PHE A 129 9.79 1.93 3.66
N TYR A 130 9.82 3.20 3.26
CA TYR A 130 8.75 4.14 3.60
C TYR A 130 7.44 3.82 2.88
N CYS A 131 7.49 3.51 1.57
CA CYS A 131 6.31 3.10 0.82
C CYS A 131 5.75 1.77 1.34
N PHE A 132 6.63 0.82 1.68
CA PHE A 132 6.26 -0.45 2.29
C PHE A 132 5.60 -0.25 3.66
N TRP A 133 6.18 0.60 4.51
CA TRP A 133 5.62 0.98 5.81
C TRP A 133 4.23 1.58 5.67
N TRP A 134 4.05 2.54 4.75
CA TRP A 134 2.76 3.17 4.50
C TRP A 134 1.71 2.15 4.03
N GLY A 135 2.07 1.24 3.10
CA GLY A 135 1.20 0.17 2.64
C GLY A 135 0.78 -0.77 3.77
N MET A 136 1.73 -1.19 4.61
CA MET A 136 1.45 -2.04 5.78
C MET A 136 0.52 -1.36 6.78
N ARG A 137 0.74 -0.07 7.09
CA ARG A 137 -0.10 0.71 8.02
C ARG A 137 -1.56 0.74 7.58
N ASN A 138 -1.82 0.90 6.29
CA ASN A 138 -3.18 0.98 5.77
C ASN A 138 -3.85 -0.39 5.62
N LEU A 139 -3.10 -1.44 5.29
CA LEU A 139 -3.63 -2.82 5.23
C LEU A 139 -3.91 -3.41 6.61
N SER A 140 -3.10 -3.07 7.62
CA SER A 140 -3.22 -3.60 8.99
C SER A 140 -4.36 -2.96 9.80
N SER A 141 -5.16 -2.07 9.21
CA SER A 141 -6.25 -1.34 9.85
C SER A 141 -5.83 -0.48 11.07
N PHE A 142 -4.54 -0.40 11.39
CA PHE A 142 -4.00 0.30 12.56
C PHE A 142 -3.79 1.82 12.30
N GLY A 143 -4.36 2.36 11.23
CA GLY A 143 -4.15 3.75 10.80
C GLY A 143 -5.21 4.34 9.88
N GLN A 144 -6.49 4.02 10.08
CA GLN A 144 -7.58 4.52 9.23
C GLN A 144 -7.91 6.00 9.50
N ASN A 145 -7.27 6.91 8.76
CA ASN A 145 -7.67 8.31 8.63
C ASN A 145 -7.37 8.83 7.20
N LEU A 146 -7.66 8.02 6.17
CA LEU A 146 -7.45 8.39 4.77
C LEU A 146 -8.43 9.51 4.38
N LYS A 147 -7.90 10.74 4.26
CA LYS A 147 -8.65 11.87 3.71
C LYS A 147 -8.56 11.87 2.18
N THR A 148 -9.64 11.49 1.53
CA THR A 148 -9.74 11.49 0.06
C THR A 148 -10.35 12.79 -0.44
N SER A 149 -9.83 13.34 -1.53
CA SER A 149 -10.33 14.57 -2.16
C SER A 149 -10.92 14.34 -3.56
N THR A 150 -10.57 13.24 -4.23
CA THR A 150 -10.98 12.95 -5.61
C THR A 150 -11.53 11.54 -5.76
N MET A 151 -12.33 11.31 -6.82
CA MET A 151 -12.91 10.00 -7.11
C MET A 151 -11.84 8.89 -7.21
N LEU A 152 -10.69 9.19 -7.84
CA LEU A 152 -9.58 8.24 -7.96
C LEU A 152 -9.00 7.85 -6.59
N GLU A 153 -8.80 8.84 -5.71
CA GLU A 153 -8.33 8.61 -4.34
C GLU A 153 -9.33 7.78 -3.54
N THR A 154 -10.63 8.01 -3.72
CA THR A 154 -11.69 7.21 -3.09
C THR A 154 -11.69 5.76 -3.58
N CYS A 155 -11.62 5.52 -4.90
CA CYS A 155 -11.51 4.17 -5.45
C CYS A 155 -10.26 3.43 -4.92
N PHE A 156 -9.13 4.13 -4.84
CA PHE A 156 -7.89 3.57 -4.30
C PHE A 156 -8.00 3.25 -2.80
N ALA A 157 -8.62 4.15 -2.01
CA ALA A 157 -8.86 3.93 -0.58
C ALA A 157 -9.81 2.74 -0.32
N VAL A 158 -10.85 2.55 -1.15
CA VAL A 158 -11.74 1.39 -1.08
C VAL A 158 -10.99 0.09 -1.37
N PHE A 159 -10.14 0.09 -2.41
CA PHE A 159 -9.32 -1.07 -2.76
C PHE A 159 -8.37 -1.48 -1.63
N ILE A 160 -7.69 -0.51 -1.01
CA ILE A 160 -6.83 -0.74 0.16
C ILE A 160 -7.64 -1.31 1.32
N SER A 161 -8.82 -0.75 1.59
CA SER A 161 -9.69 -1.21 2.68
C SER A 161 -10.17 -2.64 2.49
N ILE A 162 -10.63 -3.00 1.29
CA ILE A 162 -11.04 -4.38 0.95
C ILE A 162 -9.85 -5.34 1.10
N SER A 163 -8.69 -4.96 0.58
CA SER A 163 -7.47 -5.76 0.68
C SER A 163 -7.06 -6.00 2.14
N GLY A 164 -7.13 -4.97 2.98
CA GLY A 164 -6.85 -5.08 4.41
C GLY A 164 -7.83 -6.00 5.14
N LEU A 165 -9.14 -5.89 4.86
CA LEU A 165 -10.16 -6.77 5.44
C LEU A 165 -9.95 -8.24 5.08
N VAL A 166 -9.62 -8.53 3.81
CA VAL A 166 -9.29 -9.89 3.34
C VAL A 166 -8.05 -10.42 4.07
N LEU A 167 -7.01 -9.61 4.21
CA LEU A 167 -5.78 -10.01 4.91
C LEU A 167 -6.03 -10.30 6.39
N LEU A 168 -6.81 -9.45 7.06
CA LEU A 168 -7.22 -9.70 8.44
C LEU A 168 -7.99 -11.01 8.55
N ALA A 169 -8.95 -11.28 7.66
CA ALA A 169 -9.70 -12.53 7.64
C ALA A 169 -8.79 -13.77 7.47
N VAL A 170 -7.82 -13.72 6.55
CA VAL A 170 -6.84 -14.80 6.34
C VAL A 170 -6.00 -15.03 7.60
N VAL A 171 -5.49 -13.96 8.22
CA VAL A 171 -4.68 -14.05 9.44
C VAL A 171 -5.51 -14.59 10.61
N THR A 172 -6.72 -14.08 10.83
CA THR A 172 -7.60 -14.56 11.92
C THR A 172 -7.98 -16.01 11.74
N ASN A 173 -8.27 -16.44 10.50
CA ASN A 173 -8.58 -17.84 10.19
C ASN A 173 -7.36 -18.73 10.50
N THR A 174 -6.17 -18.28 10.17
CA THR A 174 -4.92 -19.01 10.44
C THR A 174 -4.65 -19.14 11.94
N LEU A 175 -4.83 -18.06 12.71
CA LEU A 175 -4.71 -18.08 14.17
C LEU A 175 -5.76 -18.99 14.82
N GLN A 176 -6.98 -19.00 14.28
CA GLN A 176 -8.05 -19.87 14.76
C GLN A 176 -7.69 -21.34 14.55
N MET A 177 -7.22 -21.72 13.35
CA MET A 177 -6.81 -23.10 13.05
C MET A 177 -5.65 -23.57 13.95
N GLN A 178 -4.69 -22.68 14.25
CA GLN A 178 -3.61 -22.98 15.20
C GLN A 178 -4.13 -23.27 16.63
N LYS A 179 -5.10 -22.48 17.11
CA LYS A 179 -5.71 -22.73 18.43
C LYS A 179 -6.43 -24.08 18.47
N GLN A 180 -7.19 -24.40 17.41
CA GLN A 180 -7.89 -25.69 17.28
C GLN A 180 -6.90 -26.86 17.27
N LEU A 181 -5.84 -26.78 16.47
CA LEU A 181 -4.79 -27.81 16.40
C LEU A 181 -4.10 -28.03 17.76
N ARG A 182 -3.75 -26.94 18.46
CA ARG A 182 -3.13 -27.04 19.80
C ARG A 182 -4.07 -27.74 20.80
N ALA A 183 -5.37 -27.45 20.75
CA ALA A 183 -6.36 -28.11 21.60
C ALA A 183 -6.45 -29.63 21.30
N VAL A 184 -6.44 -30.02 20.02
CA VAL A 184 -6.43 -31.43 19.61
C VAL A 184 -5.14 -32.14 20.04
N LEU A 185 -3.98 -31.50 19.89
CA LEU A 185 -2.70 -32.07 20.34
C LEU A 185 -2.62 -32.27 21.86
N GLN A 186 -3.25 -31.41 22.66
CA GLN A 186 -3.33 -31.60 24.11
C GLN A 186 -4.32 -32.71 24.52
N LEU A 187 -5.29 -33.02 23.68
CA LEU A 187 -6.23 -34.12 23.87
C LEU A 187 -5.71 -35.46 23.36
N ARG A 188 -4.56 -35.51 22.69
CA ARG A 188 -3.88 -36.76 22.33
C ARG A 188 -3.12 -37.28 23.56
N PRO A 189 -3.60 -38.33 24.25
CA PRO A 189 -2.79 -38.98 25.27
C PRO A 189 -1.51 -39.54 24.65
N GLU A 190 -0.39 -39.41 25.35
CA GLU A 190 0.92 -40.02 25.08
C GLU A 190 0.83 -41.56 25.07
N GLY A 191 0.21 -42.15 24.05
CA GLY A 191 0.10 -43.59 23.94
C GLY A 191 -0.67 -44.02 22.71
N ILE A 192 0.06 -44.43 21.68
CA ILE A 192 0.01 -45.77 21.09
C ILE A 192 1.27 -45.92 20.21
N ARG A 193 2.03 -46.96 20.54
CA ARG A 193 3.20 -47.52 19.84
C ARG A 193 2.77 -48.15 18.53
#